data_AF-M5FZ78-F1
#
_entry.id   AF-M5FZ78-F1
#
_cell.length_a   1.000
_cell.length_b   1.000
_cell.length_c   1.000
_cell.angle_alpha   90.00
_cell.angle_beta   90.00
_cell.angle_gamma   90.00
#
_symmetry.space_group_name_H-M   'P 1'
#
loop_
_entity.id
_entity.type
_entity.pdbx_description
1 polymer ?
#
loop_
_entity_poly.entity_id
_entity_poly.type
_entity_poly.pdbx_seq_one_letter_code
_entity_poly.pdbx_strand_id
1 'polypeptide(L)'
;MTSTMTTTCTSTAMLDRPTLHTPVGGYSSFSGDGREERLVSALLAHKDELQGKPQAVLEAIDRFAEGEYLMNVGAHKGQVVEEIIKEKGAKLILELGTYVGYSAIKFARHLLSLHPNGVLPPSWPSSPPLSSDARQFVGYICLEKSASYAHVANTLLGLAGLGDITKILIGPSTRSILKLHALLPALAPGTQFDLVFLDHHKPHYTMDLKALEEGGWVGKGTTVVADNVIKPGNPRYLAYVRGKTPVRIDKEEEEDGEEEGEEEAEAAQTKVHVGQGGEEAGEGVGEKADEQATELVVQDVELVGQDDTGDVLEELEEVDEETGTVIAGVKRLRYESMLVMSWDPYTGEDDGVEVSTCVGLQEEM
;
A
#
# COMPACT_ATOMS: atom_id res chain seq x y z
N MET A 1 22.24 7.58 41.52
CA MET A 1 20.85 7.08 41.58
C MET A 1 20.23 7.32 40.21
N THR A 2 20.45 6.37 39.29
CA THR A 2 19.96 6.40 37.91
C THR A 2 18.65 5.62 37.87
N SER A 3 17.54 6.33 37.70
CA SER A 3 16.21 5.74 37.58
C SER A 3 15.93 5.47 36.10
N THR A 4 16.06 4.21 35.69
CA THR A 4 15.56 3.70 34.40
C THR A 4 14.04 3.61 34.47
N MET A 5 13.34 4.45 33.71
CA MET A 5 11.91 4.29 33.48
C MET A 5 11.71 3.25 32.38
N THR A 6 11.18 2.09 32.77
CA THR A 6 10.63 1.08 31.87
C THR A 6 9.25 1.54 31.41
N THR A 7 9.13 1.92 30.14
CA THR A 7 7.84 2.16 29.49
C THR A 7 7.23 0.81 29.15
N THR A 8 6.19 0.41 29.88
CA THR A 8 5.33 -0.73 29.52
C THR A 8 4.52 -0.37 28.27
N CYS A 9 4.83 -1.02 27.15
CA CYS A 9 3.99 -1.06 25.97
C CYS A 9 2.72 -1.86 26.31
N THR A 10 1.58 -1.19 26.38
CA THR A 10 0.28 -1.85 26.49
C THR A 10 0.00 -2.61 25.20
N SER A 11 -0.12 -3.94 25.32
CA SER A 11 -0.55 -4.86 24.27
C SER A 11 -1.75 -4.30 23.51
N THR A 12 -1.54 -4.01 22.22
CA THR A 12 -2.61 -3.87 21.23
C THR A 12 -3.35 -5.20 21.21
N ALA A 13 -4.63 -5.19 21.55
CA ALA A 13 -5.48 -6.37 21.41
C ALA A 13 -5.38 -6.86 19.97
N MET A 14 -5.00 -8.12 19.77
CA MET A 14 -5.03 -8.74 18.45
C MET A 14 -6.48 -8.70 17.97
N LEU A 15 -6.75 -7.83 16.99
CA LEU A 15 -8.03 -7.81 16.30
C LEU A 15 -8.21 -9.19 15.66
N ASP A 16 -9.33 -9.86 15.98
CA ASP A 16 -9.66 -11.18 15.42
C ASP A 16 -9.59 -11.13 13.89
N ARG A 17 -8.94 -12.14 13.28
CA ARG A 17 -8.89 -12.28 11.82
C ARG A 17 -10.33 -12.45 11.30
N PRO A 18 -10.85 -11.55 10.45
CA PRO A 18 -12.16 -11.74 9.86
C PRO A 18 -12.14 -12.97 8.95
N THR A 19 -13.15 -13.82 9.09
CA THR A 19 -13.36 -14.98 8.20
C THR A 19 -13.99 -14.51 6.90
N LEU A 20 -13.30 -14.73 5.78
CA LEU A 20 -13.76 -14.64 4.39
C LEU A 20 -15.13 -13.98 4.21
N HIS A 21 -15.13 -12.70 3.83
CA HIS A 21 -16.17 -12.26 2.92
C HIS A 21 -15.75 -12.73 1.53
N THR A 22 -16.31 -13.85 1.06
CA THR A 22 -16.56 -13.97 -0.39
C THR A 22 -17.16 -12.62 -0.81
N PRO A 23 -16.68 -11.94 -1.87
CA PRO A 23 -17.28 -10.68 -2.30
C PRO A 23 -18.79 -10.87 -2.30
N VAL A 24 -19.49 -10.14 -1.44
CA VAL A 24 -20.92 -10.34 -1.21
C VAL A 24 -21.63 -9.95 -2.50
N GLY A 25 -21.80 -10.89 -3.44
CA GLY A 25 -22.51 -10.63 -4.69
C GLY A 25 -21.86 -11.03 -6.02
N GLY A 26 -20.85 -11.91 -6.06
CA GLY A 26 -20.42 -12.48 -7.36
C GLY A 26 -19.99 -11.44 -8.40
N TYR A 27 -19.40 -10.34 -7.95
CA TYR A 27 -18.97 -9.24 -8.81
C TYR A 27 -17.87 -9.71 -9.77
N SER A 28 -18.04 -9.41 -11.07
CA SER A 28 -17.02 -9.63 -12.10
C SER A 28 -15.94 -8.56 -12.13
N SER A 29 -16.05 -7.51 -11.29
CA SER A 29 -15.10 -6.40 -11.17
C SER A 29 -14.82 -6.05 -9.70
N PHE A 30 -13.58 -5.68 -9.41
CA PHE A 30 -13.13 -5.26 -8.08
C PHE A 30 -13.38 -3.76 -7.80
N SER A 31 -13.72 -2.96 -8.81
CA SER A 31 -14.08 -1.53 -8.67
C SER A 31 -14.86 -1.01 -9.89
N GLY A 32 -15.42 0.20 -9.80
CA GLY A 32 -15.98 0.92 -10.95
C GLY A 32 -17.36 0.44 -11.43
N ASP A 33 -18.08 -0.31 -10.60
CA ASP A 33 -19.46 -0.76 -10.83
C ASP A 33 -20.51 0.15 -10.13
N GLY A 34 -20.08 1.35 -9.77
CA GLY A 34 -20.89 2.36 -9.09
C GLY A 34 -20.86 2.27 -7.56
N ARG A 35 -20.12 1.32 -6.97
CA ARG A 35 -20.03 1.20 -5.50
C ARG A 35 -19.38 2.41 -4.85
N GLU A 36 -18.46 3.05 -5.55
CA GLU A 36 -17.77 4.25 -5.09
C GLU A 36 -18.75 5.44 -4.94
N GLU A 37 -19.65 5.62 -5.90
CA GLU A 37 -20.71 6.63 -5.84
C GLU A 37 -21.79 6.28 -4.80
N ARG A 38 -22.11 4.98 -4.64
CA ARG A 38 -23.01 4.50 -3.58
C ARG A 38 -22.44 4.77 -2.19
N LEU A 39 -21.14 4.52 -2.00
CA LEU A 39 -20.41 4.85 -0.76
C LEU A 39 -20.55 6.35 -0.44
N VAL A 40 -20.25 7.23 -1.41
CA VAL A 40 -20.41 8.68 -1.21
C VAL A 40 -21.85 9.04 -0.83
N SER A 41 -22.82 8.50 -1.55
CA SER A 41 -24.24 8.75 -1.28
C SER A 41 -24.65 8.29 0.13
N ALA A 42 -24.19 7.12 0.55
CA ALA A 42 -24.45 6.56 1.87
C ALA A 42 -23.85 7.42 3.00
N LEU A 43 -22.59 7.85 2.86
CA LEU A 43 -21.95 8.70 3.86
C LEU A 43 -22.56 10.11 3.91
N LEU A 44 -22.88 10.70 2.76
CA LEU A 44 -23.49 12.04 2.71
C LEU A 44 -24.91 12.07 3.30
N ALA A 45 -25.64 10.96 3.29
CA ALA A 45 -26.92 10.84 3.98
C ALA A 45 -26.79 11.04 5.51
N HIS A 46 -25.61 10.79 6.07
CA HIS A 46 -25.26 10.96 7.49
C HIS A 46 -24.27 12.13 7.71
N LYS A 47 -24.25 13.12 6.81
CA LYS A 47 -23.26 14.20 6.82
C LYS A 47 -23.12 14.91 8.17
N ASP A 48 -24.22 15.23 8.85
CA ASP A 48 -24.18 15.98 10.12
C ASP A 48 -23.47 15.20 11.24
N GLU A 49 -23.49 13.87 11.18
CA GLU A 49 -22.78 13.00 12.12
C GLU A 49 -21.29 12.89 11.79
N LEU A 50 -20.92 12.99 10.50
CA LEU A 50 -19.59 12.69 9.97
C LEU A 50 -18.71 13.93 9.72
N GLN A 51 -19.30 15.09 9.44
CA GLN A 51 -18.58 16.27 8.97
C GLN A 51 -17.47 16.69 9.95
N GLY A 52 -16.24 16.77 9.43
CA GLY A 52 -15.05 17.15 10.19
C GLY A 52 -14.54 16.09 11.18
N LYS A 53 -15.05 14.85 11.11
CA LYS A 53 -14.69 13.75 12.03
C LYS A 53 -14.04 12.61 11.23
N PRO A 54 -12.73 12.68 10.94
CA PRO A 54 -12.06 11.71 10.07
C PRO A 54 -12.17 10.27 10.58
N GLN A 55 -12.10 10.05 11.89
CA GLN A 55 -12.27 8.71 12.48
C GLN A 55 -13.68 8.14 12.24
N ALA A 56 -14.73 8.95 12.41
CA ALA A 56 -16.10 8.53 12.14
C ALA A 56 -16.35 8.27 10.65
N VAL A 57 -15.68 9.01 9.76
CA VAL A 57 -15.72 8.75 8.32
C VAL A 57 -15.07 7.41 7.97
N LEU A 58 -13.90 7.08 8.55
CA LEU A 58 -13.27 5.77 8.35
C LEU A 58 -14.19 4.63 8.81
N GLU A 59 -14.76 4.74 10.02
CA GLU A 59 -15.71 3.75 10.55
C GLU A 59 -16.97 3.60 9.69
N ALA A 60 -17.40 4.68 9.01
CA ALA A 60 -18.52 4.62 8.06
C ALA A 60 -18.11 3.92 6.75
N ILE A 61 -16.88 4.12 6.27
CA ILE A 61 -16.35 3.40 5.10
C ILE A 61 -16.19 1.91 5.42
N ASP A 62 -15.62 1.57 6.57
CA ASP A 62 -15.45 0.18 7.01
C ASP A 62 -16.81 -0.54 7.11
N ARG A 63 -17.82 0.09 7.73
CA ARG A 63 -19.19 -0.46 7.78
C ARG A 63 -19.84 -0.63 6.41
N PHE A 64 -19.57 0.27 5.46
CA PHE A 64 -20.05 0.10 4.09
C PHE A 64 -19.38 -1.10 3.42
N ALA A 65 -18.07 -1.29 3.68
CA ALA A 65 -17.26 -2.36 3.11
C ALA A 65 -17.67 -3.76 3.59
N GLU A 66 -18.37 -3.89 4.72
CA GLU A 66 -19.00 -5.15 5.17
C GLU A 66 -20.06 -5.66 4.18
N GLY A 67 -20.73 -4.75 3.47
CA GLY A 67 -21.76 -5.07 2.47
C GLY A 67 -21.25 -5.06 1.03
N GLU A 68 -20.41 -4.08 0.68
CA GLU A 68 -19.84 -3.92 -0.67
C GLU A 68 -18.32 -3.79 -0.58
N TYR A 69 -17.58 -4.81 -1.05
CA TYR A 69 -16.11 -4.84 -1.00
C TYR A 69 -15.45 -3.57 -1.55
N LEU A 70 -14.43 -3.06 -0.84
CA LEU A 70 -13.58 -1.93 -1.26
C LEU A 70 -12.10 -2.33 -1.19
N MET A 71 -11.30 -1.87 -2.14
CA MET A 71 -9.85 -2.13 -2.21
C MET A 71 -9.06 -1.24 -1.23
N ASN A 72 -9.45 -1.17 0.04
CA ASN A 72 -8.78 -0.34 1.04
C ASN A 72 -7.63 -1.13 1.69
N VAL A 73 -6.52 -0.43 2.03
CA VAL A 73 -5.37 -0.96 2.79
C VAL A 73 -5.74 -1.73 4.08
N GLY A 74 -6.89 -1.44 4.68
CA GLY A 74 -7.38 -2.14 5.87
C GLY A 74 -6.79 -1.67 7.20
N ALA A 75 -7.36 -2.18 8.29
CA ALA A 75 -7.01 -1.75 9.64
C ALA A 75 -5.57 -2.12 10.04
N HIS A 76 -5.15 -3.37 9.82
CA HIS A 76 -3.86 -3.88 10.27
C HIS A 76 -2.68 -3.26 9.49
N LYS A 77 -2.68 -3.37 8.14
CA LYS A 77 -1.65 -2.75 7.29
C LYS A 77 -1.61 -1.24 7.47
N GLY A 78 -2.79 -0.61 7.53
CA GLY A 78 -2.86 0.82 7.76
C GLY A 78 -2.34 1.25 9.13
N GLN A 79 -2.44 0.41 10.17
CA GLN A 79 -1.88 0.73 11.49
C GLN A 79 -0.34 0.82 11.44
N VAL A 80 0.32 -0.07 10.69
CA VAL A 80 1.79 -0.03 10.48
C VAL A 80 2.20 1.33 9.91
N VAL A 81 1.50 1.81 8.88
CA VAL A 81 1.77 3.13 8.28
C VAL A 81 1.51 4.27 9.27
N GLU A 82 0.42 4.20 10.05
CA GLU A 82 0.11 5.21 11.08
C GLU A 82 1.18 5.29 12.17
N GLU A 83 1.77 4.15 12.58
CA GLU A 83 2.86 4.09 13.55
C GLU A 83 4.12 4.75 12.98
N ILE A 84 4.50 4.44 11.74
CA ILE A 84 5.64 5.07 11.05
C ILE A 84 5.44 6.59 10.93
N ILE A 85 4.24 7.05 10.56
CA ILE A 85 3.92 8.48 10.47
C ILE A 85 4.16 9.19 11.82
N LYS A 86 3.70 8.59 12.91
CA LYS A 86 3.84 9.14 14.27
C LYS A 86 5.28 9.13 14.75
N GLU A 87 5.98 8.01 14.58
CA GLU A 87 7.38 7.85 15.01
C GLU A 87 8.32 8.81 14.29
N LYS A 88 8.14 8.98 12.98
CA LYS A 88 8.94 9.91 12.19
C LYS A 88 8.52 11.37 12.37
N GLY A 89 7.31 11.62 12.91
CA GLY A 89 6.70 12.94 12.87
C GLY A 89 6.58 13.46 11.43
N ALA A 90 6.14 12.60 10.51
CA ALA A 90 6.09 12.91 9.08
C ALA A 90 5.26 14.16 8.82
N LYS A 91 5.73 15.03 7.92
CA LYS A 91 5.10 16.29 7.55
C LYS A 91 4.56 16.26 6.14
N LEU A 92 5.36 15.76 5.20
CA LEU A 92 5.02 15.71 3.78
C LEU A 92 4.93 14.26 3.32
N ILE A 93 3.73 13.85 2.93
CA ILE A 93 3.43 12.49 2.49
C ILE A 93 2.99 12.50 1.03
N LEU A 94 3.52 11.57 0.24
CA LEU A 94 3.06 11.27 -1.11
C LEU A 94 2.37 9.91 -1.12
N GLU A 95 1.20 9.82 -1.73
CA GLU A 95 0.48 8.57 -1.99
C GLU A 95 0.29 8.37 -3.49
N LEU A 96 0.57 7.16 -3.97
CA LEU A 96 0.25 6.73 -5.33
C LEU A 96 -0.88 5.71 -5.29
N GLY A 97 -2.03 6.09 -5.84
CA GLY A 97 -3.29 5.33 -5.76
C GLY A 97 -4.15 5.87 -4.63
N THR A 98 -5.22 6.60 -4.94
CA THR A 98 -6.07 7.24 -3.91
C THR A 98 -7.39 6.52 -3.73
N TYR A 99 -7.94 5.99 -4.82
CA TYR A 99 -9.23 5.30 -4.86
C TYR A 99 -10.35 6.13 -4.19
N VAL A 100 -10.95 5.63 -3.09
CA VAL A 100 -11.99 6.36 -2.35
C VAL A 100 -11.44 7.30 -1.27
N GLY A 101 -10.11 7.38 -1.11
CA GLY A 101 -9.44 8.25 -0.14
C GLY A 101 -9.35 7.69 1.28
N TYR A 102 -9.58 6.38 1.49
CA TYR A 102 -9.54 5.75 2.81
C TYR A 102 -8.18 5.91 3.51
N SER A 103 -7.10 5.49 2.84
CA SER A 103 -5.70 5.64 3.28
C SER A 103 -5.35 7.11 3.49
N ALA A 104 -5.69 7.99 2.53
CA ALA A 104 -5.49 9.43 2.66
C ALA A 104 -6.15 10.02 3.91
N ILE A 105 -7.41 9.65 4.23
CA ILE A 105 -8.08 10.09 5.47
C ILE A 105 -7.38 9.51 6.69
N LYS A 106 -7.06 8.21 6.66
CA LYS A 106 -6.42 7.48 7.77
C LYS A 106 -5.07 8.06 8.15
N PHE A 107 -4.29 8.50 7.17
CA PHE A 107 -2.92 8.99 7.37
C PHE A 107 -2.89 10.51 7.57
N ALA A 108 -3.59 11.29 6.74
CA ALA A 108 -3.56 12.75 6.82
C ALA A 108 -4.13 13.29 8.14
N ARG A 109 -5.06 12.57 8.80
CA ARG A 109 -5.60 12.96 10.12
C ARG A 109 -4.54 13.12 11.21
N HIS A 110 -3.40 12.43 11.11
CA HIS A 110 -2.30 12.56 12.08
C HIS A 110 -1.46 13.81 11.84
N LEU A 111 -1.42 14.33 10.62
CA LEU A 111 -0.59 15.49 10.30
C LEU A 111 -0.99 16.73 11.11
N LEU A 112 -2.29 16.94 11.33
CA LEU A 112 -2.81 18.06 12.12
C LEU A 112 -2.48 17.96 13.61
N SER A 113 -2.49 16.75 14.17
CA SER A 113 -2.19 16.53 15.59
C SER A 113 -0.69 16.57 15.86
N LEU A 114 0.12 16.03 14.95
CA LEU A 114 1.59 16.04 15.03
C LEU A 114 2.15 17.44 14.78
N HIS A 115 1.52 18.23 13.90
CA HIS A 115 2.00 19.54 13.49
C HIS A 115 0.91 20.63 13.61
N PRO A 116 0.50 20.99 14.83
CA PRO A 116 -0.56 22.00 15.04
C PRO A 116 -0.19 23.40 14.54
N ASN A 117 1.11 23.66 14.33
CA ASN A 117 1.64 24.90 13.73
C ASN A 117 2.22 24.66 12.32
N GLY A 118 1.86 23.54 11.68
CA GLY A 118 2.29 23.19 10.34
C GLY A 118 1.85 24.25 9.33
N VAL A 119 2.74 24.58 8.39
CA VAL A 119 2.41 25.52 7.31
C VAL A 119 1.93 24.72 6.12
N LEU A 120 0.80 25.08 5.51
CA LEU A 120 0.37 24.42 4.28
C LEU A 120 1.13 25.01 3.08
N PRO A 121 1.42 24.21 2.03
CA PRO A 121 2.01 24.74 0.82
C PRO A 121 1.15 25.87 0.21
N PRO A 122 1.75 27.00 -0.21
CA PRO A 122 1.05 28.03 -0.96
C PRO A 122 0.20 27.45 -2.09
N SER A 123 -1.01 27.99 -2.33
CA SER A 123 -2.03 27.51 -3.29
C SER A 123 -2.92 26.33 -2.86
N TRP A 124 -2.74 25.78 -1.65
CA TRP A 124 -3.74 24.91 -1.02
C TRP A 124 -4.81 25.76 -0.31
N PRO A 125 -6.07 25.28 -0.16
CA PRO A 125 -7.27 26.12 -0.01
C PRO A 125 -7.36 27.09 1.20
N SER A 126 -6.34 27.21 2.05
CA SER A 126 -6.31 28.12 3.20
C SER A 126 -4.91 28.72 3.49
N SER A 127 -4.19 29.25 2.48
CA SER A 127 -2.83 29.81 2.69
C SER A 127 -2.77 31.35 2.80
N PRO A 128 -2.31 31.94 3.92
CA PRO A 128 -1.49 33.17 3.93
C PRO A 128 0.01 32.84 3.74
N PRO A 129 0.88 33.83 3.47
CA PRO A 129 2.02 33.65 2.57
C PRO A 129 3.30 33.10 3.22
N LEU A 130 4.06 32.40 2.36
CA LEU A 130 5.52 32.21 2.32
C LEU A 130 6.22 32.15 3.68
N SER A 131 6.33 30.95 4.23
CA SER A 131 7.58 30.57 4.89
C SER A 131 8.61 30.28 3.80
N SER A 132 9.80 30.88 3.88
CA SER A 132 10.94 30.49 3.04
C SER A 132 11.61 29.19 3.52
N ASP A 133 11.13 28.63 4.63
CA ASP A 133 11.62 27.35 5.17
C ASP A 133 10.66 26.22 4.78
N ALA A 134 10.91 25.62 3.62
CA ALA A 134 10.14 24.47 3.10
C ALA A 134 10.12 23.26 4.05
N ARG A 135 11.01 23.20 5.06
CA ARG A 135 11.02 22.15 6.11
C ARG A 135 9.85 22.23 7.09
N GLN A 136 9.00 23.26 6.95
CA GLN A 136 7.83 23.47 7.77
C GLN A 136 6.52 23.14 7.04
N PHE A 137 6.58 22.75 5.76
CA PHE A 137 5.38 22.39 5.04
C PHE A 137 4.83 21.06 5.53
N VAL A 138 3.53 21.05 5.80
CA VAL A 138 2.76 19.88 6.19
C VAL A 138 1.70 19.66 5.12
N GLY A 139 1.59 18.44 4.62
CA GLY A 139 0.62 18.16 3.58
C GLY A 139 0.65 16.72 3.09
N TYR A 140 -0.47 16.33 2.51
CA TYR A 140 -0.68 15.00 1.97
C TYR A 140 -1.02 15.11 0.48
N ILE A 141 -0.16 14.60 -0.40
CA ILE A 141 -0.34 14.64 -1.85
C ILE A 141 -0.73 13.26 -2.34
N CYS A 142 -1.80 13.18 -3.12
CA CYS A 142 -2.25 11.93 -3.72
C CYS A 142 -2.15 12.02 -5.25
N LEU A 143 -1.63 10.97 -5.88
CA LEU A 143 -1.69 10.76 -7.32
C LEU A 143 -2.82 9.77 -7.63
N GLU A 144 -3.82 10.21 -8.40
CA GLU A 144 -4.96 9.39 -8.78
C GLU A 144 -5.16 9.43 -10.29
N LYS A 145 -5.12 8.26 -10.95
CA LYS A 145 -5.28 8.17 -12.40
C LYS A 145 -6.70 8.51 -12.84
N SER A 146 -7.70 8.03 -12.09
CA SER A 146 -9.10 8.14 -12.46
C SER A 146 -9.72 9.44 -11.96
N ALA A 147 -10.26 10.25 -12.87
CA ALA A 147 -10.97 11.47 -12.48
C ALA A 147 -12.21 11.19 -11.62
N SER A 148 -12.89 10.06 -11.81
CA SER A 148 -14.05 9.68 -10.99
C SER A 148 -13.63 9.33 -9.56
N TYR A 149 -12.58 8.53 -9.40
CA TYR A 149 -12.05 8.19 -8.08
C TYR A 149 -11.48 9.40 -7.36
N ALA A 150 -10.78 10.29 -8.09
CA ALA A 150 -10.33 11.56 -7.54
C ALA A 150 -11.49 12.42 -7.03
N HIS A 151 -12.63 12.44 -7.73
CA HIS A 151 -13.82 13.16 -7.28
C HIS A 151 -14.44 12.54 -6.02
N VAL A 152 -14.53 11.21 -5.96
CA VAL A 152 -14.99 10.45 -4.79
C VAL A 152 -14.08 10.75 -3.59
N ALA A 153 -12.77 10.56 -3.73
CA ALA A 153 -11.80 10.83 -2.68
C ALA A 153 -11.86 12.28 -2.19
N ASN A 154 -11.91 13.26 -3.09
CA ASN A 154 -12.01 14.67 -2.72
C ASN A 154 -13.29 14.97 -1.92
N THR A 155 -14.39 14.31 -2.26
CA THR A 155 -15.66 14.46 -1.51
C THR A 155 -15.54 13.89 -0.10
N LEU A 156 -14.97 12.70 0.06
CA LEU A 156 -14.82 12.05 1.37
C LEU A 156 -13.75 12.74 2.23
N LEU A 157 -12.67 13.24 1.64
CA LEU A 157 -11.67 14.08 2.32
C LEU A 157 -12.30 15.39 2.81
N GLY A 158 -13.15 16.03 1.99
CA GLY A 158 -13.92 17.21 2.38
C GLY A 158 -14.90 16.93 3.52
N LEU A 159 -15.59 15.78 3.47
CA LEU A 159 -16.46 15.33 4.56
C LEU A 159 -15.66 15.10 5.85
N ALA A 160 -14.49 14.47 5.76
CA ALA A 160 -13.58 14.25 6.87
C ALA A 160 -12.97 15.54 7.44
N GLY A 161 -13.10 16.68 6.76
CA GLY A 161 -12.51 17.96 7.15
C GLY A 161 -11.00 18.03 6.86
N LEU A 162 -10.49 17.20 5.96
CA LEU A 162 -9.07 17.12 5.59
C LEU A 162 -8.76 17.77 4.23
N GLY A 163 -9.76 18.30 3.54
CA GLY A 163 -9.60 18.90 2.20
C GLY A 163 -8.47 19.93 2.12
N ASP A 164 -8.30 20.77 3.15
CA ASP A 164 -7.29 21.84 3.16
C ASP A 164 -5.84 21.32 3.22
N ILE A 165 -5.62 20.16 3.86
CA ILE A 165 -4.29 19.55 4.03
C ILE A 165 -3.99 18.49 2.98
N THR A 166 -4.86 18.33 1.99
CA THR A 166 -4.72 17.32 0.95
C THR A 166 -4.70 17.94 -0.43
N LYS A 167 -3.94 17.34 -1.34
CA LYS A 167 -3.91 17.73 -2.74
C LYS A 167 -3.93 16.50 -3.63
N ILE A 168 -5.01 16.35 -4.39
CA ILE A 168 -5.11 15.30 -5.41
C ILE A 168 -4.62 15.84 -6.75
N LEU A 169 -3.68 15.13 -7.36
CA LEU A 169 -3.21 15.36 -8.73
C LEU A 169 -3.77 14.25 -9.62
N ILE A 170 -4.61 14.65 -10.59
CA ILE A 170 -5.29 13.70 -11.48
C ILE A 170 -4.40 13.37 -12.67
N GLY A 171 -4.07 12.10 -12.84
CA GLY A 171 -3.32 11.57 -13.99
C GLY A 171 -2.49 10.33 -13.64
N PRO A 172 -1.98 9.60 -14.64
CA PRO A 172 -1.09 8.45 -14.42
C PRO A 172 0.12 8.84 -13.56
N SER A 173 0.52 7.96 -12.62
CA SER A 173 1.63 8.20 -11.69
C SER A 173 2.92 8.58 -12.43
N THR A 174 3.31 7.79 -13.43
CA THR A 174 4.50 8.02 -14.27
C THR A 174 4.57 9.44 -14.84
N ARG A 175 3.50 9.92 -15.46
CA ARG A 175 3.42 11.27 -16.04
C ARG A 175 3.35 12.36 -14.97
N SER A 176 2.68 12.09 -13.87
CA SER A 176 2.52 13.04 -12.76
C SER A 176 3.85 13.26 -12.05
N ILE A 177 4.64 12.20 -11.79
CA ILE A 177 5.95 12.26 -11.14
C ILE A 177 6.92 13.14 -11.93
N LEU A 178 7.03 12.93 -13.24
CA LEU A 178 7.90 13.73 -14.12
C LEU A 178 7.55 15.23 -14.12
N LYS A 179 6.33 15.59 -13.72
CA LYS A 179 5.84 16.96 -13.66
C LYS A 179 5.69 17.49 -12.24
N LEU A 180 6.05 16.73 -11.20
CA LEU A 180 5.81 17.12 -9.80
C LEU A 180 6.38 18.49 -9.46
N HIS A 181 7.59 18.83 -9.94
CA HIS A 181 8.19 20.15 -9.72
C HIS A 181 7.31 21.29 -10.29
N ALA A 182 6.68 21.05 -11.44
CA ALA A 182 5.77 22.01 -12.06
C ALA A 182 4.37 22.01 -11.43
N LEU A 183 3.91 20.85 -10.94
CA LEU A 183 2.58 20.67 -10.33
C LEU A 183 2.54 21.12 -8.86
N LEU A 184 3.70 21.12 -8.19
CA LEU A 184 3.88 21.51 -6.80
C LEU A 184 4.93 22.65 -6.68
N PRO A 185 4.76 23.78 -7.40
CA PRO A 185 5.74 24.87 -7.42
C PRO A 185 5.88 25.58 -6.06
N ALA A 186 4.98 25.30 -5.14
CA ALA A 186 4.98 25.77 -3.77
C ALA A 186 6.04 25.06 -2.91
N LEU A 187 6.45 23.85 -3.29
CA LEU A 187 7.52 23.11 -2.61
C LEU A 187 8.87 23.56 -3.16
N ALA A 188 9.85 23.81 -2.28
CA ALA A 188 11.16 24.30 -2.70
C ALA A 188 11.93 23.22 -3.48
N PRO A 189 12.82 23.61 -4.41
CA PRO A 189 13.76 22.67 -5.04
C PRO A 189 14.54 21.87 -3.99
N GLY A 190 14.64 20.56 -4.19
CA GLY A 190 15.29 19.65 -3.24
C GLY A 190 14.44 19.24 -2.03
N THR A 191 13.14 19.58 -2.02
CA THR A 191 12.19 19.03 -1.05
C THR A 191 12.06 17.52 -1.26
N GLN A 192 12.16 16.77 -0.18
CA GLN A 192 11.94 15.32 -0.15
C GLN A 192 10.67 15.01 0.63
N PHE A 193 10.01 13.90 0.28
CA PHE A 193 8.93 13.37 1.08
C PHE A 193 9.49 12.67 2.32
N ASP A 194 8.81 12.84 3.45
CA ASP A 194 9.12 12.07 4.67
C ASP A 194 8.65 10.62 4.50
N LEU A 195 7.50 10.45 3.85
CA LEU A 195 6.89 9.15 3.56
C LEU A 195 6.30 9.11 2.15
N VAL A 196 6.50 7.98 1.46
CA VAL A 196 5.83 7.65 0.20
C VAL A 196 5.05 6.35 0.39
N PHE A 197 3.74 6.37 0.13
CA PHE A 197 2.86 5.20 0.18
C PHE A 197 2.52 4.73 -1.24
N LEU A 198 2.83 3.47 -1.56
CA LEU A 198 2.56 2.86 -2.86
C LEU A 198 1.41 1.86 -2.72
N ASP A 199 0.26 2.18 -3.33
CA ASP A 199 -0.93 1.32 -3.34
C ASP A 199 -1.70 1.39 -4.68
N HIS A 200 -1.00 1.69 -5.77
CA HIS A 200 -1.56 1.75 -7.12
C HIS A 200 -1.31 0.46 -7.89
N HIS A 201 -1.20 0.56 -9.23
CA HIS A 201 -0.84 -0.54 -10.13
C HIS A 201 0.56 -1.10 -9.82
N LYS A 202 0.59 -2.32 -9.26
CA LYS A 202 1.77 -2.98 -8.70
C LYS A 202 2.98 -3.00 -9.67
N PRO A 203 2.83 -3.35 -10.96
CA PRO A 203 3.95 -3.33 -11.91
C PRO A 203 4.72 -2.00 -12.01
N HIS A 204 4.12 -0.86 -11.64
CA HIS A 204 4.75 0.45 -11.75
C HIS A 204 5.58 0.86 -10.52
N TYR A 205 5.51 0.15 -9.38
CA TYR A 205 6.14 0.60 -8.12
C TYR A 205 7.65 0.87 -8.28
N THR A 206 8.37 0.00 -8.99
CA THR A 206 9.82 0.16 -9.18
C THR A 206 10.13 1.35 -10.07
N MET A 207 9.39 1.50 -11.17
CA MET A 207 9.56 2.58 -12.13
C MET A 207 9.24 3.94 -11.50
N ASP A 208 8.13 4.05 -10.80
CA ASP A 208 7.71 5.27 -10.14
C ASP A 208 8.64 5.65 -8.99
N LEU A 209 9.16 4.66 -8.23
CA LEU A 209 10.19 4.91 -7.22
C LEU A 209 11.45 5.49 -7.87
N LYS A 210 11.99 4.88 -8.93
CA LYS A 210 13.15 5.41 -9.66
C LYS A 210 12.92 6.83 -10.16
N ALA A 211 11.75 7.13 -10.73
CA ALA A 211 11.42 8.47 -11.18
C ALA A 211 11.35 9.49 -10.02
N LEU A 212 10.90 9.08 -8.83
CA LEU A 212 10.93 9.91 -7.62
C LEU A 212 12.36 10.14 -7.12
N GLU A 213 13.24 9.15 -7.21
CA GLU A 213 14.67 9.28 -6.89
C GLU A 213 15.37 10.25 -7.83
N GLU A 214 15.18 10.10 -9.15
CA GLU A 214 15.71 11.01 -10.19
C GLU A 214 15.23 12.44 -9.99
N GLY A 215 13.94 12.60 -9.66
CA GLY A 215 13.34 13.90 -9.38
C GLY A 215 13.83 14.54 -8.08
N GLY A 216 14.61 13.82 -7.26
CA GLY A 216 15.10 14.28 -5.96
C GLY A 216 14.02 14.31 -4.86
N TRP A 217 12.87 13.67 -5.10
CA TRP A 217 11.73 13.60 -4.17
C TRP A 217 11.93 12.53 -3.09
N VAL A 218 12.72 11.50 -3.39
CA VAL A 218 13.14 10.45 -2.46
C VAL A 218 14.63 10.58 -2.22
N GLY A 219 15.03 10.50 -0.96
CA GLY A 219 16.44 10.52 -0.56
C GLY A 219 16.63 10.09 0.88
N LYS A 220 17.83 10.30 1.43
CA LYS A 220 18.19 9.83 2.77
C LYS A 220 17.16 10.30 3.81
N GLY A 221 16.55 9.34 4.50
CA GLY A 221 15.54 9.57 5.54
C GLY A 221 14.10 9.38 5.07
N THR A 222 13.82 9.43 3.76
CA THR A 222 12.51 9.08 3.20
C THR A 222 12.20 7.61 3.47
N THR A 223 10.99 7.32 3.96
CA THR A 223 10.48 5.94 4.10
C THR A 223 9.43 5.68 3.02
N VAL A 224 9.64 4.63 2.23
CA VAL A 224 8.67 4.13 1.25
C VAL A 224 7.96 2.95 1.88
N VAL A 225 6.63 2.97 1.88
CA VAL A 225 5.80 1.84 2.31
C VAL A 225 4.98 1.36 1.13
N ALA A 226 5.16 0.10 0.74
CA ALA A 226 4.46 -0.50 -0.40
C ALA A 226 3.48 -1.56 0.07
N ASP A 227 2.21 -1.41 -0.34
CA ASP A 227 1.16 -2.37 -0.01
C ASP A 227 1.14 -3.55 -1.01
N ASN A 228 0.54 -4.66 -0.58
CA ASN A 228 0.27 -5.85 -1.39
C ASN A 228 1.52 -6.49 -2.05
N VAL A 229 2.66 -6.44 -1.36
CA VAL A 229 3.94 -6.93 -1.90
C VAL A 229 4.06 -8.46 -1.88
N ILE A 230 3.18 -9.16 -1.15
CA ILE A 230 3.09 -10.62 -1.14
C ILE A 230 2.00 -11.08 -2.10
N LYS A 231 0.79 -10.52 -2.01
CA LYS A 231 -0.31 -10.82 -2.94
C LYS A 231 -1.02 -9.54 -3.40
N PRO A 232 -1.09 -9.26 -4.71
CA PRO A 232 -0.70 -10.11 -5.84
C PRO A 232 0.82 -10.25 -6.04
N GLY A 233 1.63 -9.52 -5.26
CA GLY A 233 3.08 -9.66 -5.26
C GLY A 233 3.80 -8.61 -6.10
N ASN A 234 4.99 -8.23 -5.67
CA ASN A 234 5.85 -7.32 -6.45
C ASN A 234 7.34 -7.69 -6.36
N PRO A 235 7.77 -8.82 -6.94
CA PRO A 235 9.13 -9.33 -6.79
C PRO A 235 10.18 -8.35 -7.34
N ARG A 236 9.85 -7.62 -8.41
CA ARG A 236 10.75 -6.60 -9.00
C ARG A 236 11.00 -5.45 -8.02
N TYR A 237 9.95 -4.95 -7.38
CA TYR A 237 10.07 -3.91 -6.37
C TYR A 237 10.88 -4.39 -5.16
N LEU A 238 10.54 -5.58 -4.63
CA LEU A 238 11.24 -6.17 -3.49
C LEU A 238 12.73 -6.40 -3.78
N ALA A 239 13.08 -6.91 -4.96
CA ALA A 239 14.48 -7.08 -5.37
C ALA A 239 15.21 -5.72 -5.37
N TYR A 240 14.58 -4.70 -5.96
CA TYR A 240 15.15 -3.36 -6.05
C TYR A 240 15.44 -2.75 -4.66
N VAL A 241 14.45 -2.67 -3.77
CA VAL A 241 14.62 -2.04 -2.44
C VAL A 241 15.42 -2.89 -1.46
N ARG A 242 15.56 -4.20 -1.67
CA ARG A 242 16.42 -5.06 -0.84
C ARG A 242 17.85 -5.16 -1.36
N GLY A 243 18.19 -4.40 -2.41
CA GLY A 243 19.53 -4.39 -3.00
C GLY A 243 19.92 -5.70 -3.68
N LYS A 244 18.94 -6.55 -4.02
CA LYS A 244 19.15 -7.80 -4.75
C LYS A 244 19.07 -7.52 -6.26
N THR A 245 19.85 -8.23 -7.06
CA THR A 245 19.71 -8.19 -8.52
C THR A 245 18.33 -8.77 -8.88
N PRO A 246 17.52 -8.12 -9.73
CA PRO A 246 16.26 -8.71 -10.19
C PRO A 246 16.56 -10.00 -10.96
N VAL A 247 16.03 -11.13 -10.50
CA VAL A 247 16.05 -12.39 -11.26
C VAL A 247 15.02 -12.26 -12.37
N ARG A 248 15.40 -12.64 -13.59
CA ARG A 248 14.49 -12.70 -14.75
C ARG A 248 13.42 -13.74 -14.44
N ILE A 249 12.17 -13.33 -14.29
CA ILE A 249 11.03 -14.26 -14.24
C ILE A 249 10.55 -14.37 -15.68
N ASP A 250 10.91 -15.45 -16.35
CA ASP A 250 10.30 -15.80 -17.62
C ASP A 250 8.82 -16.12 -17.33
N LYS A 251 7.91 -15.40 -17.99
CA LYS A 251 6.48 -15.70 -17.92
C LYS A 251 6.27 -17.07 -18.56
N GLU A 252 5.80 -18.05 -17.80
CA GLU A 252 5.02 -19.13 -18.40
C GLU A 252 3.73 -18.47 -18.91
N GLU A 253 3.53 -18.50 -20.22
CA GLU A 253 2.28 -18.06 -20.85
C GLU A 253 1.16 -18.98 -20.33
N GLU A 254 0.26 -18.46 -19.50
CA GLU A 254 -1.05 -19.08 -19.32
C GLU A 254 -1.78 -18.95 -20.67
N GLU A 255 -1.84 -20.05 -21.42
CA GLU A 255 -2.73 -20.17 -22.57
C GLU A 255 -4.17 -20.01 -22.07
N ASP A 256 -4.76 -18.84 -22.30
CA ASP A 256 -6.22 -18.65 -22.27
C ASP A 256 -6.85 -19.53 -23.36
N GLY A 257 -7.14 -20.78 -23.02
CA GLY A 257 -7.91 -21.68 -23.84
C GLY A 257 -9.38 -21.25 -23.88
N GLU A 258 -9.77 -20.54 -24.92
CA GLU A 258 -11.16 -20.44 -25.35
C GLU A 258 -11.66 -21.84 -25.72
N GLU A 259 -12.32 -22.55 -24.80
CA GLU A 259 -13.13 -23.72 -25.16
C GLU A 259 -14.50 -23.25 -25.68
N GLU A 260 -14.62 -23.14 -27.01
CA GLU A 260 -15.89 -23.24 -27.70
C GLU A 260 -16.46 -24.65 -27.46
N GLY A 261 -17.58 -24.72 -26.74
CA GLY A 261 -18.30 -25.97 -26.52
C GLY A 261 -18.98 -26.43 -27.82
N GLU A 262 -18.41 -27.44 -28.47
CA GLU A 262 -19.16 -28.35 -29.35
C GLU A 262 -19.55 -29.62 -28.59
N GLU A 263 -20.85 -29.85 -28.56
CA GLU A 263 -21.54 -30.97 -27.95
C GLU A 263 -21.45 -32.19 -28.89
N GLU A 264 -20.72 -33.24 -28.53
CA GLU A 264 -21.01 -34.57 -29.07
C GLU A 264 -20.67 -35.70 -28.09
N ALA A 265 -21.67 -36.56 -27.91
CA ALA A 265 -21.66 -37.70 -26.99
C ALA A 265 -21.07 -38.94 -27.65
N GLU A 266 -20.17 -39.65 -26.98
CA GLU A 266 -20.24 -41.11 -26.97
C GLU A 266 -19.50 -41.76 -25.79
N ALA A 267 -20.07 -42.88 -25.34
CA ALA A 267 -19.76 -43.58 -24.12
C ALA A 267 -18.54 -44.51 -24.22
N ALA A 268 -17.78 -44.63 -23.14
CA ALA A 268 -17.07 -45.87 -22.84
C ALA A 268 -16.93 -46.07 -21.33
N GLN A 269 -17.63 -47.10 -20.86
CA GLN A 269 -17.56 -47.65 -19.51
C GLN A 269 -16.18 -48.26 -19.25
N THR A 270 -15.59 -48.03 -18.08
CA THR A 270 -14.87 -49.11 -17.37
C THR A 270 -14.90 -48.88 -15.85
N LYS A 271 -15.62 -49.76 -15.15
CA LYS A 271 -15.60 -49.95 -13.69
C LYS A 271 -14.29 -50.59 -13.27
N VAL A 272 -13.66 -50.12 -12.17
CA VAL A 272 -13.02 -51.05 -11.21
C VAL A 272 -13.06 -50.51 -9.76
N HIS A 273 -13.77 -51.28 -8.93
CA HIS A 273 -13.71 -51.50 -7.47
C HIS A 273 -13.43 -50.38 -6.46
N VAL A 274 -14.49 -50.11 -5.66
CA VAL A 274 -14.45 -49.62 -4.28
C VAL A 274 -14.22 -50.81 -3.34
N GLY A 275 -13.29 -50.67 -2.40
CA GLY A 275 -13.17 -51.50 -1.21
C GLY A 275 -13.51 -50.66 0.03
N GLN A 276 -14.59 -51.01 0.72
CA GLN A 276 -14.97 -50.49 2.04
C GLN A 276 -14.36 -51.34 3.16
N GLY A 277 -14.09 -50.69 4.29
CA GLY A 277 -13.86 -51.27 5.62
C GLY A 277 -13.03 -50.28 6.44
N GLY A 278 -13.37 -49.85 7.65
CA GLY A 278 -14.45 -50.18 8.55
C GLY A 278 -14.34 -49.23 9.76
N GLU A 279 -15.43 -49.20 10.50
CA GLU A 279 -15.82 -48.39 11.65
C GLU A 279 -14.99 -48.67 12.92
N GLU A 280 -14.72 -47.66 13.76
CA GLU A 280 -15.19 -47.55 15.17
C GLU A 280 -14.33 -46.62 16.06
N ALA A 281 -14.99 -46.22 17.16
CA ALA A 281 -14.82 -45.03 18.00
C ALA A 281 -13.73 -45.10 19.09
N GLY A 282 -13.44 -43.94 19.70
CA GLY A 282 -12.73 -43.83 20.97
C GLY A 282 -12.83 -42.43 21.58
N GLU A 283 -13.62 -42.29 22.66
CA GLU A 283 -13.64 -41.13 23.58
C GLU A 283 -12.33 -41.03 24.37
N GLY A 284 -11.93 -39.80 24.75
CA GLY A 284 -10.81 -39.57 25.68
C GLY A 284 -10.65 -38.11 26.10
N VAL A 285 -10.75 -37.88 27.41
CA VAL A 285 -10.81 -36.62 28.15
C VAL A 285 -9.40 -36.01 28.40
N GLY A 286 -9.31 -34.67 28.46
CA GLY A 286 -8.60 -33.99 29.56
C GLY A 286 -7.22 -33.35 29.32
N GLU A 287 -7.23 -32.01 29.39
CA GLU A 287 -6.35 -31.16 30.21
C GLU A 287 -5.01 -30.61 29.66
N LYS A 288 -4.83 -29.31 29.97
CA LYS A 288 -3.62 -28.46 30.04
C LYS A 288 -3.19 -27.71 28.76
N ALA A 289 -3.71 -26.48 28.68
CA ALA A 289 -3.08 -25.39 27.94
C ALA A 289 -1.83 -24.93 28.71
N ASP A 290 -0.68 -25.01 28.05
CA ASP A 290 0.58 -24.45 28.50
C ASP A 290 0.74 -23.08 27.83
N GLU A 291 0.90 -22.02 28.62
CA GLU A 291 1.24 -20.69 28.15
C GLU A 291 2.68 -20.72 27.62
N GLN A 292 2.84 -20.75 26.30
CA GLN A 292 4.11 -20.38 25.67
C GLN A 292 3.94 -19.00 25.03
N ALA A 293 4.69 -18.04 25.59
CA ALA A 293 4.91 -16.73 25.01
C ALA A 293 5.43 -16.89 23.57
N THR A 294 4.66 -16.42 22.59
CA THR A 294 5.11 -16.35 21.21
C THR A 294 6.08 -15.18 21.05
N GLU A 295 7.35 -15.54 20.95
CA GLU A 295 8.42 -14.70 20.46
C GLU A 295 8.08 -14.23 19.03
N LEU A 296 8.33 -12.95 18.71
CA LEU A 296 8.22 -12.40 17.36
C LEU A 296 9.12 -13.20 16.43
N VAL A 297 8.52 -14.07 15.61
CA VAL A 297 9.24 -14.88 14.63
C VAL A 297 9.66 -13.98 13.48
N VAL A 298 10.90 -13.51 13.53
CA VAL A 298 11.62 -12.97 12.37
C VAL A 298 11.88 -14.15 11.43
N GLN A 299 11.14 -14.23 10.33
CA GLN A 299 11.44 -15.19 9.28
C GLN A 299 12.16 -14.48 8.14
N ASP A 300 13.43 -14.82 7.97
CA ASP A 300 14.12 -14.63 6.69
C ASP A 300 13.42 -15.54 5.68
N VAL A 301 12.66 -14.94 4.75
CA VAL A 301 12.14 -15.68 3.60
C VAL A 301 13.33 -15.95 2.67
N GLU A 302 13.89 -17.16 2.76
CA GLU A 302 14.84 -17.68 1.78
C GLU A 302 14.13 -17.84 0.43
N LEU A 303 14.42 -16.93 -0.50
CA LEU A 303 14.16 -17.16 -1.92
C LEU A 303 15.35 -17.95 -2.47
N VAL A 304 15.08 -19.19 -2.88
CA VAL A 304 16.06 -20.10 -3.47
C VAL A 304 16.57 -19.52 -4.79
N GLY A 305 17.89 -19.37 -4.91
CA GLY A 305 18.58 -19.03 -6.15
C GLY A 305 20.01 -18.54 -5.91
N GLN A 306 20.97 -19.46 -5.89
CA GLN A 306 22.39 -19.14 -6.08
C GLN A 306 22.76 -19.44 -7.53
N ASP A 307 23.32 -18.46 -8.23
CA ASP A 307 24.16 -18.67 -9.40
C ASP A 307 25.53 -18.00 -9.21
N ASP A 308 26.56 -18.85 -9.10
CA ASP A 308 27.99 -18.51 -8.99
C ASP A 308 28.57 -18.11 -10.36
N THR A 309 28.07 -17.05 -10.98
CA THR A 309 28.68 -16.49 -12.19
C THR A 309 29.01 -15.03 -11.95
N GLY A 310 30.27 -14.78 -11.58
CA GLY A 310 30.84 -13.44 -11.38
C GLY A 310 30.94 -12.63 -12.67
N ASP A 311 29.81 -12.37 -13.31
CA ASP A 311 29.70 -11.50 -14.48
C ASP A 311 29.35 -10.07 -14.06
N VAL A 312 30.08 -9.13 -14.64
CA VAL A 312 29.85 -7.68 -14.49
C VAL A 312 28.53 -7.37 -15.21
N LEU A 313 27.50 -7.01 -14.44
CA LEU A 313 26.17 -6.70 -14.98
C LEU A 313 26.19 -5.33 -15.66
N GLU A 314 25.99 -5.30 -16.98
CA GLU A 314 25.63 -4.08 -17.70
C GLU A 314 24.24 -3.62 -17.23
N GLU A 315 24.13 -2.36 -16.81
CA GLU A 315 22.87 -1.73 -16.39
C GLU A 315 21.90 -1.70 -17.57
N LEU A 316 20.80 -2.46 -17.48
CA LEU A 316 19.73 -2.40 -18.46
C LEU A 316 18.94 -1.10 -18.27
N GLU A 317 19.06 -0.20 -19.24
CA GLU A 317 18.17 0.96 -19.41
C GLU A 317 16.72 0.45 -19.50
N GLU A 318 15.89 0.84 -18.54
CA GLU A 318 14.46 0.48 -18.56
C GLU A 318 13.71 1.43 -19.48
N VAL A 319 13.08 0.85 -20.50
CA VAL A 319 12.20 1.55 -21.43
C VAL A 319 10.76 1.25 -21.05
N ASP A 320 9.98 2.30 -20.78
CA ASP A 320 8.53 2.19 -20.68
C ASP A 320 7.96 1.83 -22.07
N GLU A 321 7.38 0.63 -22.23
CA GLU A 321 6.84 0.15 -23.51
C GLU A 321 5.65 0.99 -24.02
N GLU A 322 4.95 1.72 -23.15
CA GLU A 322 3.81 2.57 -23.51
C GLU A 322 4.26 3.98 -23.96
N THR A 323 5.42 4.45 -23.49
CA THR A 323 5.88 5.84 -23.76
C THR A 323 7.23 5.94 -24.47
N GLY A 324 8.01 4.86 -24.54
CA GLY A 324 9.37 4.83 -25.06
C GLY A 324 10.39 5.60 -24.20
N THR A 325 10.06 5.93 -22.95
CA THR A 325 10.94 6.73 -22.08
C THR A 325 12.02 5.86 -21.46
N VAL A 326 13.30 6.26 -21.63
CA VAL A 326 14.46 5.64 -20.98
C VAL A 326 14.68 6.27 -19.61
N ILE A 327 14.66 5.46 -18.55
CA ILE A 327 15.09 5.86 -17.20
C ILE A 327 16.59 5.60 -17.11
N ALA A 328 17.40 6.67 -17.18
CA ALA A 328 18.86 6.58 -17.25
C ALA A 328 19.47 6.27 -15.87
N GLY A 329 20.56 5.49 -15.84
CA GLY A 329 21.24 5.02 -14.63
C GLY A 329 21.47 6.11 -13.56
N VAL A 330 20.74 5.99 -12.45
CA VAL A 330 20.80 6.90 -11.30
C VAL A 330 21.79 6.36 -10.29
N LYS A 331 22.47 7.26 -9.56
CA LYS A 331 23.19 6.89 -8.33
C LYS A 331 22.25 6.08 -7.44
N ARG A 332 22.52 4.78 -7.30
CA ARG A 332 21.59 3.86 -6.64
C ARG A 332 21.44 4.26 -5.18
N LEU A 333 20.21 4.57 -4.76
CA LEU A 333 19.92 4.72 -3.34
C LEU A 333 19.94 3.35 -2.67
N ARG A 334 20.50 3.29 -1.47
CA ARG A 334 20.43 2.12 -0.60
C ARG A 334 19.25 2.27 0.34
N TYR A 335 18.54 1.18 0.58
CA TYR A 335 17.42 1.10 1.51
C TYR A 335 17.73 0.08 2.61
N GLU A 336 17.24 0.37 3.82
CA GLU A 336 17.04 -0.63 4.86
C GLU A 336 15.57 -1.00 4.84
N SER A 337 15.30 -2.27 4.54
CA SER A 337 13.97 -2.74 4.15
C SER A 337 13.54 -3.90 5.03
N MET A 338 12.28 -3.87 5.45
CA MET A 338 11.66 -4.91 6.27
C MET A 338 10.25 -5.20 5.77
N LEU A 339 9.89 -6.48 5.73
CA LEU A 339 8.53 -6.92 5.47
C LEU A 339 7.77 -6.98 6.79
N VAL A 340 6.64 -6.27 6.86
CA VAL A 340 5.72 -6.40 7.97
C VAL A 340 4.55 -7.28 7.52
N MET A 341 4.50 -8.50 8.06
CA MET A 341 3.45 -9.46 7.77
C MET A 341 2.10 -8.95 8.27
N SER A 342 1.07 -9.19 7.48
CA SER A 342 -0.31 -8.81 7.71
C SER A 342 -1.23 -9.80 6.98
N TRP A 343 -2.50 -9.43 6.84
CA TRP A 343 -3.46 -10.07 5.97
C TRP A 343 -4.28 -9.01 5.24
N ASP A 344 -4.91 -9.40 4.14
CA ASP A 344 -5.98 -8.64 3.52
C ASP A 344 -7.22 -8.69 4.45
N PRO A 345 -7.80 -7.53 4.82
CA PRO A 345 -8.88 -7.46 5.80
C PRO A 345 -10.19 -8.08 5.32
N TYR A 346 -10.37 -8.29 4.02
CA TYR A 346 -11.62 -8.77 3.43
C TYR A 346 -11.53 -10.23 2.99
N THR A 347 -10.39 -10.64 2.42
CA THR A 347 -10.15 -12.03 2.02
C THR A 347 -9.58 -12.88 3.15
N GLY A 348 -8.92 -12.26 4.13
CA GLY A 348 -8.23 -12.95 5.22
C GLY A 348 -6.94 -13.65 4.80
N GLU A 349 -6.51 -13.46 3.55
CA GLU A 349 -5.28 -14.04 3.01
C GLU A 349 -4.04 -13.32 3.56
N ASP A 350 -2.98 -14.07 3.82
CA ASP A 350 -1.72 -13.49 4.29
C ASP A 350 -1.16 -12.53 3.22
N ASP A 351 -0.75 -11.35 3.67
CA ASP A 351 -0.16 -10.29 2.84
C ASP A 351 0.85 -9.50 3.69
N GLY A 352 1.35 -8.38 3.19
CA GLY A 352 2.22 -7.53 3.99
C GLY A 352 2.50 -6.19 3.33
N VAL A 353 3.11 -5.31 4.12
CA VAL A 353 3.68 -4.06 3.64
C VAL A 353 5.20 -4.14 3.68
N GLU A 354 5.86 -3.77 2.58
CA GLU A 354 7.31 -3.58 2.58
C GLU A 354 7.60 -2.16 3.06
N VAL A 355 8.36 -2.03 4.15
CA VAL A 355 8.80 -0.76 4.70
C VAL A 355 10.28 -0.58 4.37
N SER A 356 10.59 0.37 3.51
CA SER A 356 11.94 0.63 2.99
C SER A 356 12.39 2.06 3.30
N THR A 357 13.37 2.23 4.18
CA THR A 357 13.92 3.55 4.51
C THR A 357 15.21 3.81 3.74
N CYS A 358 15.25 4.88 2.96
CA CYS A 358 16.44 5.28 2.23
C CYS A 358 17.54 5.74 3.21
N VAL A 359 18.71 5.10 3.13
CA VAL A 359 19.85 5.36 4.04
C VAL A 359 20.97 6.16 3.37
N GLY A 360 20.82 6.49 2.09
CA GLY A 360 21.73 7.33 1.32
C GLY A 360 22.12 6.68 0.00
N LEU A 361 23.21 7.19 -0.59
CA LEU A 361 23.79 6.60 -1.80
C LEU A 361 24.42 5.24 -1.48
N GLN A 362 24.33 4.30 -2.42
CA GLN A 362 25.19 3.14 -2.45
C GLN A 362 26.62 3.62 -2.70
N GLU A 363 27.55 3.29 -1.81
CA GLU A 363 28.97 3.56 -2.04
C GLU A 363 29.46 2.62 -3.15
N GLU A 364 30.17 3.17 -4.14
CA GLU A 364 30.87 2.38 -5.14
C GLU A 364 31.94 1.54 -4.42
N MET A 365 31.80 0.20 -4.44
CA MET A 365 32.80 -0.72 -3.87
C MET A 365 34.02 -0.89 -4.77
#